data_AF-A0A9P4HMQ4-F1
#
_entry.id   AF-A0A9P4HMQ4-F1
#
_cell.length_a   1.000
_cell.length_b   1.000
_cell.length_c   1.000
_cell.angle_alpha   90.00
_cell.angle_beta   90.00
_cell.angle_gamma   90.00
#
_symmetry.space_group_name_H-M   'P 1'
#
loop_
_entity.id
_entity.type
_entity.pdbx_description
1 polymer ?
#
loop_
_entity_poly.entity_id
_entity_poly.type
_entity_poly.pdbx_seq_one_letter_code
_entity_poly.pdbx_strand_id
1 'polypeptide(L)'
;MNPLQILAADVEATVRKGVVATQVTSHGIFLPKDIVLEERIFDVACRVAIQLTPQLRSSNFHTWEFFRQIKTEEEARQNAPRFREATYPFATCLDMATEAARCLNAAIRQDANLAKYANCAKVVTDCKPGAITSARELHCLTMICFEDCCICIDLCAQPTAFKVKPGTAYESDIHSFTYAYVQGRERTRLLVDCTTYDSKPVDTFFAELTPFYEITKPVYEELIRFAIRAKLGRQTPLGELPSRKTIQARGILKGRPSNPFIDQVPLEGDNYITETLALRVDFVEQELLLAIPYGDWLLKPGNAYYLERLRGHSEFKCGINLTAHVTAHFHLRLGTELRVHLPLDGFKAQVLIKLQLMDDIWTVLGMPKGELLRTAYVVLDVWKKRIFPQEPQVAIAA
;
A
#
# COMPACT_ATOMS: atom_id res chain seq x y z
N MET A 1 -2.82 -6.08 33.13
CA MET A 1 -2.05 -5.66 31.94
C MET A 1 -2.98 -5.83 30.75
N ASN A 2 -3.14 -4.83 29.88
CA ASN A 2 -4.02 -4.97 28.72
C ASN A 2 -3.36 -5.88 27.65
N PRO A 3 -4.10 -6.43 26.67
CA PRO A 3 -3.54 -7.34 25.66
C PRO A 3 -2.32 -6.76 24.91
N LEU A 4 -2.37 -5.47 24.54
CA LEU A 4 -1.28 -4.79 23.81
C LEU A 4 0.01 -4.64 24.63
N GLN A 5 -0.11 -4.48 25.95
CA GLN A 5 1.03 -4.46 26.86
C GLN A 5 1.65 -5.85 27.04
N ILE A 6 0.83 -6.90 27.08
CA ILE A 6 1.30 -8.30 27.13
C ILE A 6 2.08 -8.61 25.86
N LEU A 7 1.50 -8.30 24.69
CA LEU A 7 2.14 -8.46 23.39
C LEU A 7 3.51 -7.75 23.35
N ALA A 8 3.55 -6.47 23.75
CA ALA A 8 4.79 -5.70 23.75
C ALA A 8 5.85 -6.30 24.69
N ALA A 9 5.44 -6.80 25.86
CA ALA A 9 6.34 -7.45 26.81
C ALA A 9 6.94 -8.76 26.25
N ASP A 10 6.13 -9.57 25.58
CA ASP A 10 6.58 -10.82 24.97
C ASP A 10 7.50 -10.58 23.76
N VAL A 11 7.17 -9.58 22.94
CA VAL A 11 8.04 -9.11 21.83
C VAL A 11 9.37 -8.61 22.39
N GLU A 12 9.37 -7.79 23.43
CA GLU A 12 10.59 -7.28 24.07
C GLU A 12 11.46 -8.43 24.64
N ALA A 13 10.83 -9.40 25.31
CA ALA A 13 11.53 -10.57 25.83
C ALA A 13 12.20 -11.39 24.72
N THR A 14 11.52 -11.58 23.59
CA THR A 14 12.03 -12.28 22.42
C THR A 14 13.20 -11.54 21.76
N VAL A 15 13.05 -10.24 21.53
CA VAL A 15 14.10 -9.38 20.97
C VAL A 15 15.36 -9.41 21.85
N ARG A 16 15.20 -9.34 23.19
CA ARG A 16 16.34 -9.40 24.13
C ARG A 16 17.08 -10.74 24.13
N LYS A 17 16.35 -11.86 23.99
CA LYS A 17 16.94 -13.22 23.91
C LYS A 17 17.82 -13.43 22.68
N GLY A 18 17.86 -12.48 21.75
CA GLY A 18 18.78 -12.52 20.60
C GLY A 18 18.36 -13.51 19.52
N VAL A 19 17.10 -13.95 19.52
CA VAL A 19 16.52 -14.72 18.40
C VAL A 19 16.60 -13.91 17.10
N VAL A 20 16.55 -12.57 17.21
CA VAL A 20 16.85 -11.65 16.12
C VAL A 20 18.36 -11.34 16.10
N ALA A 21 19.19 -12.32 15.73
CA ALA A 21 20.65 -12.22 15.72
C ALA A 21 21.22 -11.38 14.54
N THR A 22 20.39 -10.68 13.77
CA THR A 22 20.89 -9.81 12.71
C THR A 22 21.40 -8.50 13.27
N GLN A 23 22.54 -8.04 12.74
CA GLN A 23 23.12 -6.71 12.93
C GLN A 23 22.13 -5.65 12.43
N VAL A 24 21.03 -5.45 13.14
CA VAL A 24 20.22 -4.25 13.00
C VAL A 24 21.15 -3.14 13.45
N THR A 25 21.55 -2.29 12.51
CA THR A 25 22.18 -1.01 12.82
C THR A 25 21.13 -0.19 13.56
N SER A 26 21.01 -0.46 14.86
CA SER A 26 20.07 0.20 15.73
C SER A 26 20.54 1.64 15.88
N HIS A 27 19.84 2.56 15.23
CA HIS A 27 20.09 3.97 15.37
C HIS A 27 19.55 4.42 16.73
N GLY A 28 20.38 4.27 17.77
CA GLY A 28 20.21 4.93 19.06
C GLY A 28 20.47 6.43 18.93
N ILE A 29 19.68 7.15 18.12
CA ILE A 29 19.64 8.60 18.21
C ILE A 29 18.56 8.93 19.23
N PHE A 30 18.94 8.95 20.50
CA PHE A 30 18.09 9.47 21.56
C PHE A 30 18.05 10.98 21.42
N LEU A 31 16.96 11.46 20.84
CA LEU A 31 16.61 12.86 20.89
C LEU A 31 16.33 13.25 22.35
N PRO A 32 16.75 14.44 22.81
CA PRO A 32 16.46 14.89 24.16
C PRO A 32 14.95 14.87 24.43
N LYS A 33 14.57 14.41 25.63
CA LYS A 33 13.21 14.33 26.14
C LYS A 33 12.61 15.73 26.29
N ASP A 34 11.95 16.21 25.24
CA ASP A 34 11.16 17.44 25.24
C ASP A 34 9.76 17.10 24.71
N ILE A 35 8.90 16.71 25.64
CA ILE A 35 7.53 16.24 25.34
C ILE A 35 6.76 17.29 24.55
N VAL A 36 6.99 18.58 24.80
CA VAL A 36 6.31 19.67 24.08
C VAL A 36 6.76 19.72 22.63
N LEU A 37 8.05 19.56 22.35
CA LEU A 37 8.54 19.49 20.97
C LEU A 37 8.14 18.17 20.29
N GLU A 38 8.06 17.05 21.02
CA GLU A 38 7.57 15.77 20.50
C GLU A 38 6.11 15.82 20.06
N GLU A 39 5.22 16.43 20.85
CA GLU A 39 3.83 16.67 20.45
C GLU A 39 3.75 17.60 19.23
N ARG A 40 4.56 18.66 19.17
CA ARG A 40 4.60 19.53 17.99
C ARG A 40 5.08 18.81 16.74
N ILE A 41 6.08 17.92 16.85
CA ILE A 41 6.53 17.08 15.72
C ILE A 41 5.42 16.14 15.28
N PHE A 42 4.67 15.57 16.23
CA PHE A 42 3.53 14.72 15.93
C PHE A 42 2.43 15.47 15.17
N ASP A 43 2.09 16.69 15.58
CA ASP A 43 1.13 17.53 14.84
C ASP A 43 1.60 17.83 13.41
N VAL A 44 2.90 18.11 13.24
CA VAL A 44 3.51 18.27 11.91
C VAL A 44 3.37 16.98 11.09
N ALA A 45 3.65 15.83 11.70
CA ALA A 45 3.53 14.51 11.04
C ALA A 45 2.08 14.22 10.62
N CYS A 46 1.10 14.50 11.48
CA CYS A 46 -0.32 14.39 11.16
C CYS A 46 -0.72 15.29 9.98
N ARG A 47 -0.29 16.56 9.97
CA ARG A 47 -0.56 17.47 8.85
C ARG A 47 0.06 16.99 7.54
N VAL A 48 1.30 16.51 7.58
CA VAL A 48 1.99 15.95 6.41
C VAL A 48 1.24 14.72 5.89
N ALA A 49 0.83 13.81 6.78
CA ALA A 49 0.07 12.62 6.39
C ALA A 49 -1.26 13.00 5.72
N ILE A 50 -2.06 13.84 6.38
CA ILE A 50 -3.34 14.36 5.88
C ILE A 50 -3.18 15.02 4.52
N GLN A 51 -2.13 15.80 4.31
CA GLN A 51 -1.85 16.47 3.04
C GLN A 51 -1.52 15.47 1.92
N LEU A 52 -0.70 14.45 2.21
CA LEU A 52 -0.22 13.49 1.21
C LEU A 52 -1.23 12.40 0.86
N THR A 53 -2.06 11.97 1.82
CA THR A 53 -3.04 10.90 1.62
C THR A 53 -3.94 11.08 0.39
N PRO A 54 -4.57 12.25 0.14
CA PRO A 54 -5.40 12.45 -1.03
C PRO A 54 -4.58 12.72 -2.30
N GLN A 55 -3.26 12.83 -2.25
CA GLN A 55 -2.39 13.06 -3.41
C GLN A 55 -1.75 11.77 -3.95
N LEU A 56 -1.52 10.78 -3.09
CA LEU A 56 -0.86 9.53 -3.46
C LEU A 56 -1.87 8.37 -3.50
N ARG A 57 -1.64 7.39 -4.38
CA ARG A 57 -2.52 6.22 -4.58
C ARG A 57 -1.70 4.95 -4.43
N SER A 58 -2.08 4.07 -3.50
CA SER A 58 -1.33 2.84 -3.28
C SER A 58 -1.55 1.92 -4.48
N SER A 59 -0.47 1.48 -5.13
CA SER A 59 -0.60 0.58 -6.27
C SER A 59 0.58 -0.37 -6.46
N ASN A 60 0.32 -1.66 -6.25
CA ASN A 60 1.24 -2.71 -6.70
C ASN A 60 1.03 -3.09 -8.18
N PHE A 61 -0.07 -2.65 -8.82
CA PHE A 61 -0.30 -2.82 -10.25
C PHE A 61 0.72 -2.01 -11.07
N HIS A 62 0.80 -0.70 -10.82
CA HIS A 62 1.70 0.20 -11.57
C HIS A 62 3.17 -0.15 -11.35
N THR A 63 3.51 -0.57 -10.13
CA THR A 63 4.85 -1.09 -9.79
C THR A 63 5.19 -2.31 -10.64
N TRP A 64 4.33 -3.33 -10.63
CA TRP A 64 4.53 -4.51 -11.46
C TRP A 64 4.59 -4.14 -12.94
N GLU A 65 3.70 -3.27 -13.41
CA GLU A 65 3.63 -2.91 -14.80
C GLU A 65 4.88 -2.20 -15.30
N PHE A 66 5.40 -1.24 -14.53
CA PHE A 66 6.62 -0.52 -14.87
C PHE A 66 7.80 -1.48 -15.01
N PHE A 67 7.96 -2.41 -14.07
CA PHE A 67 9.08 -3.36 -14.07
C PHE A 67 8.86 -4.61 -14.93
N ARG A 68 7.64 -4.89 -15.42
CA ARG A 68 7.35 -6.17 -16.12
C ARG A 68 8.20 -6.40 -17.37
N GLN A 69 8.59 -5.34 -18.07
CA GLN A 69 9.43 -5.43 -19.28
C GLN A 69 10.94 -5.40 -19.00
N ILE A 70 11.36 -5.04 -17.78
CA ILE A 70 12.78 -4.87 -17.40
C ILE A 70 13.43 -6.23 -17.14
N LYS A 71 14.44 -6.62 -17.91
CA LYS A 71 14.97 -8.00 -17.87
C LYS A 71 16.15 -8.18 -16.92
N THR A 72 16.86 -7.10 -16.58
CA THR A 72 18.09 -7.16 -15.80
C THR A 72 18.06 -6.25 -14.58
N GLU A 73 18.83 -6.60 -13.54
CA GLU A 73 19.01 -5.77 -12.34
C GLU A 73 19.57 -4.38 -12.66
N GLU A 74 20.46 -4.29 -13.65
CA GLU A 74 21.03 -3.01 -14.08
C GLU A 74 20.00 -2.13 -14.79
N GLU A 75 19.17 -2.69 -15.67
CA GLU A 75 18.06 -1.96 -16.27
C GLU A 75 17.07 -1.44 -15.21
N ALA A 76 16.76 -2.23 -14.17
CA ALA A 76 15.88 -1.76 -13.11
C ALA A 76 16.53 -0.63 -12.31
N ARG A 77 17.82 -0.73 -12.00
CA ARG A 77 18.56 0.34 -11.31
C ARG A 77 18.54 1.64 -12.13
N GLN A 78 18.70 1.56 -13.44
CA GLN A 78 18.68 2.73 -14.34
C GLN A 78 17.27 3.34 -14.46
N ASN A 79 16.22 2.53 -14.40
CA ASN A 79 14.83 2.99 -14.52
C ASN A 79 14.19 3.38 -13.17
N ALA A 80 14.71 2.88 -12.05
CA ALA A 80 14.17 3.14 -10.71
C ALA A 80 14.01 4.65 -10.38
N PRO A 81 14.95 5.54 -10.71
CA PRO A 81 14.77 6.99 -10.50
C PRO A 81 13.58 7.58 -11.25
N ARG A 82 13.19 6.99 -12.38
CA ARG A 82 12.08 7.44 -13.24
C ARG A 82 10.74 6.84 -12.85
N PHE A 83 10.74 5.80 -12.01
CA PHE A 83 9.53 5.06 -11.63
C PHE A 83 8.45 6.00 -11.11
N ARG A 84 8.82 6.83 -10.12
CA ARG A 84 7.89 7.75 -9.48
C ARG A 84 7.27 8.75 -10.45
N GLU A 85 8.06 9.32 -11.36
CA GLU A 85 7.55 10.26 -12.37
C GLU A 85 6.63 9.56 -13.37
N ALA A 86 6.97 8.33 -13.75
CA ALA A 86 6.20 7.55 -14.71
C ALA A 86 4.87 7.02 -14.16
N THR A 87 4.77 6.81 -12.84
CA THR A 87 3.56 6.24 -12.23
C THR A 87 2.74 7.23 -11.42
N TYR A 88 3.17 8.47 -11.22
CA TYR A 88 2.38 9.46 -10.47
C TYR A 88 0.94 9.59 -11.02
N PRO A 89 -0.11 9.58 -10.16
CA PRO A 89 -0.11 9.65 -8.69
C PRO A 89 0.01 8.29 -7.96
N PHE A 90 0.24 7.20 -8.70
CA PHE A 90 0.39 5.86 -8.15
C PHE A 90 1.78 5.64 -7.55
N ALA A 91 1.78 5.09 -6.34
CA ALA A 91 2.93 4.98 -5.47
C ALA A 91 2.97 3.62 -4.76
N THR A 92 4.17 3.12 -4.49
CA THR A 92 4.41 2.01 -3.56
C THR A 92 4.39 2.50 -2.10
N CYS A 93 4.38 1.57 -1.15
CA CYS A 93 4.67 1.89 0.26
C CYS A 93 6.02 2.59 0.41
N LEU A 94 7.02 2.20 -0.38
CA LEU A 94 8.35 2.84 -0.40
C LEU A 94 8.28 4.30 -0.89
N ASP A 95 7.55 4.59 -1.96
CA ASP A 95 7.41 5.96 -2.48
C ASP A 95 6.63 6.84 -1.51
N MET A 96 5.55 6.31 -0.94
CA MET A 96 4.74 7.00 0.05
C MET A 96 5.55 7.33 1.30
N ALA A 97 6.31 6.37 1.81
CA ALA A 97 7.21 6.59 2.95
C ALA A 97 8.33 7.57 2.60
N THR A 98 8.94 7.46 1.41
CA THR A 98 9.97 8.40 0.97
C THR A 98 9.43 9.82 0.88
N GLU A 99 8.22 10.00 0.34
CA GLU A 99 7.59 11.31 0.23
C GLU A 99 7.16 11.87 1.58
N ALA A 100 6.62 11.04 2.48
CA ALA A 100 6.28 11.43 3.84
C ALA A 100 7.53 11.87 4.61
N ALA A 101 8.62 11.11 4.58
CA ALA A 101 9.88 11.48 5.22
C ALA A 101 10.44 12.80 4.66
N ARG A 102 10.42 12.98 3.33
CA ARG A 102 10.86 14.23 2.67
C ARG A 102 10.04 15.44 3.14
N CYS A 103 8.71 15.33 3.11
CA CYS A 103 7.81 16.42 3.51
C CYS A 103 7.91 16.71 5.01
N LEU A 104 7.99 15.68 5.84
CA LEU A 104 8.15 15.81 7.29
C LEU A 104 9.46 16.51 7.65
N ASN A 105 10.59 16.06 7.10
CA ASN A 105 11.89 16.69 7.30
C ASN A 105 11.89 18.16 6.83
N ALA A 106 11.26 18.46 5.70
CA ALA A 106 11.14 19.83 5.19
C ALA A 106 10.28 20.71 6.11
N ALA A 107 9.13 20.22 6.58
CA ALA A 107 8.25 20.95 7.48
C ALA A 107 8.89 21.20 8.86
N ILE A 108 9.58 20.19 9.42
CA ILE A 108 10.34 20.32 10.66
C ILE A 108 11.47 21.36 10.52
N ARG A 109 12.13 21.43 9.35
CA ARG A 109 13.21 22.40 9.08
C ARG A 109 12.73 23.86 9.09
N GLN A 110 11.48 24.10 8.70
CA GLN A 110 10.91 25.45 8.64
C GLN A 110 10.55 26.00 10.02
N ASP A 111 10.39 25.14 11.02
CA ASP A 111 10.14 25.54 12.40
C ASP A 111 11.47 25.70 13.15
N ALA A 112 11.80 26.93 13.55
CA ALA A 112 13.08 27.24 14.18
C ALA A 112 13.36 26.41 15.44
N ASN A 113 12.32 26.02 16.18
CA ASN A 113 12.47 25.21 17.39
C ASN A 113 12.61 23.71 17.09
N LEU A 114 12.14 23.27 15.93
CA LEU A 114 12.18 21.86 15.52
C LEU A 114 13.30 21.56 14.53
N ALA A 115 13.95 22.57 13.94
CA ALA A 115 14.93 22.41 12.86
C ALA A 115 16.07 21.43 13.19
N LYS A 116 16.46 21.30 14.48
CA LYS A 116 17.46 20.32 14.94
C LYS A 116 17.03 18.85 14.72
N TYR A 117 15.75 18.59 14.49
CA TYR A 117 15.16 17.28 14.23
C TYR A 117 14.90 17.00 12.74
N ALA A 118 15.22 17.94 11.84
CA ALA A 118 14.84 17.89 10.41
C ALA A 118 15.51 16.78 9.58
N ASN A 119 16.32 15.91 10.20
CA ASN A 119 16.93 14.73 9.57
C ASN A 119 16.63 13.44 10.35
N CYS A 120 15.72 13.50 11.32
CA CYS A 120 15.37 12.39 12.19
C CYS A 120 14.26 11.52 11.60
N ALA A 121 13.48 12.02 10.63
CA ALA A 121 12.51 11.18 9.92
C ALA A 121 13.25 10.27 8.95
N LYS A 122 13.05 8.97 9.14
CA LYS A 122 13.67 7.89 8.37
C LYS A 122 12.63 7.10 7.59
N VAL A 123 13.03 6.61 6.43
CA VAL A 123 12.28 5.59 5.69
C VAL A 123 12.76 4.24 6.18
N VAL A 124 11.82 3.40 6.61
CA VAL A 124 12.13 2.10 7.22
C VAL A 124 11.31 0.99 6.59
N THR A 125 11.82 -0.23 6.68
CA THR A 125 11.16 -1.44 6.19
C THR A 125 11.25 -2.55 7.24
N ASP A 126 10.22 -3.39 7.29
CA ASP A 126 10.15 -4.62 8.09
C ASP A 126 10.73 -5.83 7.34
N CYS A 127 11.13 -5.65 6.08
CA CYS A 127 11.51 -6.76 5.22
C CYS A 127 13.01 -6.98 5.27
N LYS A 128 13.52 -8.06 5.88
CA LYS A 128 14.97 -8.28 6.06
C LYS A 128 15.75 -8.31 4.72
N PRO A 129 16.96 -7.70 4.64
CA PRO A 129 17.80 -7.80 3.44
C PRO A 129 18.13 -9.27 3.17
N GLY A 130 18.03 -9.70 1.93
CA GLY A 130 18.21 -11.07 1.46
C GLY A 130 16.99 -11.98 1.61
N ALA A 131 15.93 -11.54 2.29
CA ALA A 131 14.77 -12.37 2.61
C ALA A 131 13.52 -12.08 1.77
N ILE A 132 13.58 -11.15 0.82
CA ILE A 132 12.41 -10.70 0.07
C ILE A 132 12.06 -11.73 -1.01
N THR A 133 10.96 -12.44 -0.84
CA THR A 133 10.47 -13.43 -1.83
C THR A 133 9.19 -12.98 -2.52
N SER A 134 8.44 -12.06 -1.91
CA SER A 134 7.17 -11.54 -2.43
C SER A 134 6.98 -10.05 -2.16
N ALA A 135 6.31 -9.35 -3.08
CA ALA A 135 5.97 -7.94 -2.90
C ALA A 135 4.98 -7.72 -1.75
N ARG A 136 4.37 -8.80 -1.24
CA ARG A 136 3.53 -8.79 -0.05
C ARG A 136 4.32 -8.79 1.25
N GLU A 137 5.60 -9.16 1.20
CA GLU A 137 6.49 -9.22 2.37
C GLU A 137 7.27 -7.91 2.53
N LEU A 138 7.08 -6.97 1.61
CA LEU A 138 7.71 -5.66 1.67
C LEU A 138 6.70 -4.63 2.16
N HIS A 139 6.92 -4.14 3.37
CA HIS A 139 6.26 -2.94 3.86
C HIS A 139 7.27 -1.84 4.16
N CYS A 140 6.85 -0.59 3.96
CA CYS A 140 7.69 0.58 4.19
C CYS A 140 6.85 1.70 4.81
N LEU A 141 7.43 2.38 5.79
CA LEU A 141 6.81 3.54 6.45
C LEU A 141 7.85 4.60 6.81
N THR A 142 7.39 5.79 7.17
CA THR A 142 8.25 6.83 7.77
C THR A 142 8.17 6.74 9.28
N MET A 143 9.30 6.85 9.97
CA MET A 143 9.29 6.97 11.43
C MET A 143 10.31 7.98 11.98
N ILE A 144 10.02 8.48 13.18
CA ILE A 144 10.97 9.18 14.07
C ILE A 144 10.96 8.46 15.42
N CYS A 145 12.13 7.98 15.85
CA CYS A 145 12.30 7.32 17.14
C CYS A 145 12.64 8.34 18.24
N PHE A 146 11.86 8.34 19.31
CA PHE A 146 12.14 9.04 20.57
C PHE A 146 12.34 8.04 21.71
N GLU A 147 12.78 8.53 22.87
CA GLU A 147 12.92 7.68 24.06
C GLU A 147 11.56 7.13 24.53
N ASP A 148 10.53 7.99 24.52
CA ASP A 148 9.20 7.74 25.09
C ASP A 148 8.12 7.45 24.03
N CYS A 149 8.43 7.53 22.74
CA CYS A 149 7.52 7.11 21.67
C CYS A 149 8.25 6.88 20.33
N CYS A 150 7.55 6.23 19.39
CA CYS A 150 7.87 6.24 17.98
C CYS A 150 6.73 6.91 17.23
N ILE A 151 7.01 7.97 16.47
CA ILE A 151 6.04 8.62 15.58
C ILE A 151 6.15 7.95 14.22
N CYS A 152 5.04 7.42 13.71
CA CYS A 152 4.97 6.71 12.44
C CYS A 152 4.03 7.41 11.46
N ILE A 153 4.38 7.43 10.17
CA ILE A 153 3.49 7.75 9.06
C ILE A 153 3.49 6.55 8.11
N ASP A 154 2.34 5.87 8.04
CA ASP A 154 2.10 4.76 7.14
C ASP A 154 0.88 5.07 6.27
N LEU A 155 1.11 5.73 5.12
CA LEU A 155 0.05 6.17 4.22
C LEU A 155 -0.61 5.03 3.45
N CYS A 156 -0.01 3.84 3.43
CA CYS A 156 -0.66 2.65 2.89
C CYS A 156 -1.72 2.17 3.88
N ALA A 157 -1.38 2.14 5.16
CA ALA A 157 -2.27 1.64 6.19
C ALA A 157 -3.29 2.66 6.67
N GLN A 158 -2.94 3.91 7.00
CA GLN A 158 -3.91 4.88 7.52
C GLN A 158 -3.64 6.33 7.08
N PRO A 159 -4.66 7.22 7.09
CA PRO A 159 -4.55 8.61 6.62
C PRO A 159 -3.77 9.57 7.53
N THR A 160 -3.47 9.19 8.78
CA THR A 160 -2.80 10.06 9.77
C THR A 160 -1.53 9.44 10.32
N ALA A 161 -0.67 10.28 10.91
CA ALA A 161 0.41 9.80 11.74
C ALA A 161 -0.13 9.21 13.06
N PHE A 162 0.66 8.35 13.69
CA PHE A 162 0.32 7.74 14.97
C PHE A 162 1.55 7.56 15.86
N LYS A 163 1.33 7.32 17.15
CA LYS A 163 2.38 7.11 18.15
C LYS A 163 2.33 5.69 18.69
N VAL A 164 3.50 5.08 18.82
CA VAL A 164 3.68 3.81 19.54
C VAL A 164 4.53 4.08 20.79
N LYS A 165 3.98 3.85 21.99
CA LYS A 165 4.70 4.09 23.25
C LYS A 165 5.54 2.87 23.63
N PRO A 166 6.70 3.04 24.30
CA PRO A 166 7.49 1.93 24.82
C PRO A 166 6.66 1.02 25.73
N GLY A 167 6.85 -0.28 25.59
CA GLY A 167 6.13 -1.28 26.40
C GLY A 167 4.63 -1.37 26.06
N THR A 168 4.22 -0.83 24.91
CA THR A 168 2.87 -0.95 24.36
C THR A 168 2.94 -1.31 22.87
N ALA A 169 1.81 -1.74 22.33
CA ALA A 169 1.59 -1.84 20.90
C ALA A 169 0.51 -0.85 20.45
N TYR A 170 0.59 -0.45 19.19
CA TYR A 170 -0.48 0.24 18.47
C TYR A 170 -1.15 -0.77 17.56
N GLU A 171 -2.48 -0.82 17.60
CA GLU A 171 -3.30 -1.64 16.71
C GLU A 171 -4.28 -0.72 15.98
N SER A 172 -4.38 -0.88 14.66
CA SER A 172 -5.43 -0.23 13.89
C SER A 172 -6.68 -1.09 13.89
N ASP A 173 -7.79 -0.53 14.36
CA ASP A 173 -9.11 -1.19 14.36
C ASP A 173 -9.60 -1.57 12.95
N ILE A 174 -9.03 -0.96 11.90
CA ILE A 174 -9.55 -1.03 10.53
C ILE A 174 -8.59 -1.76 9.58
N HIS A 175 -7.28 -1.51 9.70
CA HIS A 175 -6.30 -2.01 8.76
C HIS A 175 -5.54 -3.26 9.24
N SER A 176 -5.95 -3.81 10.39
CA SER A 176 -5.42 -5.05 10.97
C SER A 176 -3.89 -5.10 10.94
N PHE A 177 -3.24 -4.02 11.36
CA PHE A 177 -1.80 -4.01 11.59
C PHE A 177 -1.54 -3.65 13.05
N THR A 178 -0.47 -4.24 13.58
CA THR A 178 -0.10 -4.08 14.98
C THR A 178 1.40 -3.84 15.09
N TYR A 179 1.81 -2.72 15.67
CA TYR A 179 3.22 -2.37 15.86
C TYR A 179 3.57 -2.23 17.33
N ALA A 180 4.64 -2.89 17.77
CA ALA A 180 5.17 -2.77 19.11
C ALA A 180 6.45 -1.92 19.12
N TYR A 181 6.57 -1.04 20.11
CA TYR A 181 7.80 -0.26 20.33
C TYR A 181 8.51 -0.75 21.59
N VAL A 182 9.65 -1.41 21.41
CA VAL A 182 10.29 -2.23 22.46
C VAL A 182 11.75 -1.84 22.69
N GLN A 183 12.27 -2.22 23.86
CA GLN A 183 13.70 -2.07 24.18
C GLN A 183 14.54 -3.14 23.46
N GLY A 184 15.45 -2.70 22.57
CA GLY A 184 16.53 -3.51 22.03
C GLY A 184 17.74 -3.62 22.96
N ARG A 185 18.89 -4.03 22.40
CA ARG A 185 20.19 -4.08 23.12
C ARG A 185 20.75 -2.66 23.33
N GLU A 186 21.62 -2.49 24.32
CA GLU A 186 22.38 -1.24 24.53
C GLU A 186 21.50 0.02 24.61
N ARG A 187 20.35 -0.10 25.29
CA ARG A 187 19.33 0.95 25.42
C ARG A 187 18.68 1.39 24.11
N THR A 188 18.93 0.75 22.97
CA THR A 188 18.26 1.06 21.69
C THR A 188 16.77 0.77 21.70
N ARG A 189 15.98 1.47 20.89
CA ARG A 189 14.55 1.21 20.71
C ARG A 189 14.28 0.66 19.32
N LEU A 190 13.32 -0.26 19.21
CA LEU A 190 12.96 -0.92 17.96
C LEU A 190 11.45 -0.87 17.79
N LEU A 191 11.01 -0.50 16.58
CA LEU A 191 9.63 -0.72 16.14
C LEU A 191 9.55 -2.10 15.49
N VAL A 192 8.56 -2.90 15.83
CA VAL A 192 8.44 -4.29 15.37
C VAL A 192 7.04 -4.52 14.81
N ASP A 193 6.97 -5.12 13.62
CA ASP A 193 5.70 -5.57 13.05
C ASP A 193 5.19 -6.81 13.79
N CYS A 194 3.99 -6.72 14.34
CA CYS A 194 3.30 -7.75 15.11
C CYS A 194 1.98 -8.19 14.44
N THR A 195 1.73 -7.79 13.19
CA THR A 195 0.46 -8.02 12.48
C THR A 195 0.07 -9.50 12.40
N THR A 196 1.04 -10.41 12.37
CA THR A 196 0.76 -11.85 12.27
C THR A 196 0.59 -12.57 13.62
N TYR A 197 0.58 -11.86 14.75
CA TYR A 197 0.57 -12.45 16.09
C TYR A 197 -0.60 -13.42 16.30
N ASP A 198 -1.82 -13.02 15.95
CA ASP A 198 -3.02 -13.87 16.14
C ASP A 198 -3.15 -15.00 15.12
N SER A 199 -2.40 -14.93 14.03
CA SER A 199 -2.53 -15.85 12.88
C SER A 199 -1.50 -16.98 12.88
N LYS A 200 -0.50 -16.92 13.77
CA LYS A 200 0.61 -17.88 13.83
C LYS A 200 0.73 -18.49 15.22
N PRO A 201 1.23 -19.73 15.33
CA PRO A 201 1.68 -20.27 16.62
C PRO A 201 2.71 -19.32 17.23
N VAL A 202 2.62 -19.13 18.55
CA VAL A 202 3.45 -18.20 19.33
C VAL A 202 4.95 -18.36 19.02
N ASP A 203 5.45 -19.60 19.00
CA ASP A 203 6.87 -19.88 18.73
C ASP A 203 7.30 -19.48 17.30
N THR A 204 6.43 -19.70 16.31
CA THR A 204 6.69 -19.34 14.91
C THR A 204 6.68 -17.82 14.73
N PHE A 205 5.72 -17.12 15.35
CA PHE A 205 5.65 -15.66 15.32
C PHE A 205 6.96 -15.05 15.85
N PHE A 206 7.41 -15.50 17.02
CA PHE A 206 8.61 -14.95 17.66
C PHE A 206 9.91 -15.26 16.90
N ALA A 207 9.96 -16.36 16.17
CA ALA A 207 11.09 -16.68 15.29
C ALA A 207 11.17 -15.77 14.04
N GLU A 208 10.04 -15.23 13.60
CA GLU A 208 9.93 -14.43 12.37
C GLU A 208 9.83 -12.92 12.61
N LEU A 209 9.86 -12.48 13.87
CA LEU A 209 9.82 -11.07 14.22
C LEU A 209 10.95 -10.30 13.53
N THR A 210 10.56 -9.35 12.68
CA THR A 210 11.51 -8.48 12.01
C THR A 210 11.28 -7.04 12.47
N PRO A 211 12.25 -6.44 13.18
CA PRO A 211 12.17 -5.03 13.51
C PRO A 211 12.28 -4.20 12.24
N PHE A 212 11.58 -3.07 12.22
CA PHE A 212 11.80 -2.06 11.20
C PHE A 212 13.23 -1.55 11.26
N TYR A 213 13.87 -1.42 10.11
CA TYR A 213 15.23 -0.91 10.00
C TYR A 213 15.32 0.10 8.83
N GLU A 214 16.30 0.99 8.90
CA GLU A 214 16.45 2.08 7.92
C GLU A 214 16.77 1.55 6.52
N ILE A 215 16.06 2.07 5.53
CA ILE A 215 16.34 1.81 4.12
C ILE A 215 17.58 2.61 3.72
N THR A 216 18.73 1.98 3.86
CA THR A 216 20.00 2.49 3.34
C THR A 216 20.09 2.29 1.83
N LYS A 217 21.09 2.91 1.17
CA LYS A 217 21.33 2.71 -0.27
C LYS A 217 21.43 1.22 -0.68
N PRO A 218 22.21 0.36 0.03
CA PRO A 218 22.23 -1.08 -0.27
C PRO A 218 20.87 -1.76 -0.19
N VAL A 219 20.06 -1.41 0.82
CA VAL A 219 18.71 -1.97 1.00
C VAL A 219 17.83 -1.52 -0.15
N TYR A 220 17.85 -0.23 -0.50
CA TYR A 220 17.12 0.28 -1.66
C TYR A 220 17.50 -0.45 -2.96
N GLU A 221 18.81 -0.65 -3.21
CA GLU A 221 19.26 -1.40 -4.38
C GLU A 221 18.71 -2.84 -4.39
N GLU A 222 18.62 -3.48 -3.23
CA GLU A 222 17.99 -4.79 -3.09
C GLU A 222 16.49 -4.76 -3.37
N LEU A 223 15.76 -3.74 -2.91
CA LEU A 223 14.34 -3.57 -3.23
C LEU A 223 14.12 -3.46 -4.75
N ILE A 224 15.03 -2.78 -5.45
CA ILE A 224 14.99 -2.70 -6.92
C ILE A 224 15.26 -4.05 -7.58
N ARG A 225 16.24 -4.82 -7.09
CA ARG A 225 16.47 -6.21 -7.55
C ARG A 225 15.23 -7.07 -7.33
N PHE A 226 14.60 -6.92 -6.17
CA PHE A 226 13.40 -7.64 -5.83
C PHE A 226 12.24 -7.28 -6.78
N ALA A 227 12.05 -6.03 -7.17
CA ALA A 227 10.98 -5.63 -8.10
C ALA A 227 11.02 -6.41 -9.43
N ILE A 228 12.21 -6.84 -9.88
CA ILE A 228 12.38 -7.72 -11.05
C ILE A 228 11.99 -9.17 -10.73
N ARG A 229 12.38 -9.69 -9.55
CA ARG A 229 12.07 -11.06 -9.13
C ARG A 229 10.60 -11.23 -8.78
N ALA A 230 9.96 -10.17 -8.27
CA ALA A 230 8.53 -10.08 -7.98
C ALA A 230 7.62 -10.20 -9.21
N LYS A 231 8.21 -10.35 -10.42
CA LYS A 231 7.51 -10.81 -11.62
C LYS A 231 6.92 -12.21 -11.46
N LEU A 232 7.41 -12.99 -10.49
CA LEU A 232 6.90 -14.33 -10.25
C LEU A 232 5.38 -14.30 -10.03
N GLY A 233 4.72 -15.08 -10.85
CA GLY A 233 3.29 -15.16 -11.00
C GLY A 233 2.72 -16.41 -10.34
N ARG A 234 1.41 -16.58 -10.48
CA ARG A 234 0.77 -17.86 -10.21
C ARG A 234 1.05 -18.79 -11.39
N GLN A 235 1.54 -19.99 -11.08
CA GLN A 235 1.60 -21.06 -12.07
C GLN A 235 0.17 -21.47 -12.46
N THR A 236 -0.07 -21.54 -13.76
CA THR A 236 -1.32 -22.02 -14.35
C THR A 236 -1.02 -23.07 -15.42
N PRO A 237 -2.01 -23.83 -15.91
CA PRO A 237 -1.80 -24.72 -17.07
C PRO A 237 -1.27 -23.98 -18.30
N LEU A 238 -1.57 -22.68 -18.38
CA LEU A 238 -1.06 -21.77 -19.40
C LEU A 238 0.17 -21.03 -18.89
N GLY A 239 1.01 -21.62 -18.03
CA GLY A 239 2.23 -21.04 -17.45
C GLY A 239 2.02 -19.93 -16.42
N GLU A 240 3.08 -19.17 -16.19
CA GLU A 240 3.14 -18.18 -15.12
C GLU A 240 2.42 -16.88 -15.50
N LEU A 241 1.39 -16.52 -14.74
CA LEU A 241 0.63 -15.28 -14.90
C LEU A 241 0.77 -14.39 -13.65
N PRO A 242 0.78 -13.06 -13.78
CA PRO A 242 0.92 -12.19 -12.63
C PRO A 242 -0.09 -12.51 -11.53
N SER A 243 0.37 -12.45 -10.28
CA SER A 243 -0.54 -12.50 -9.13
C SER A 243 -1.51 -11.31 -9.15
N ARG A 244 -2.59 -11.42 -8.36
CA ARG A 244 -3.56 -10.33 -8.19
C ARG A 244 -2.86 -9.03 -7.84
N LYS A 245 -3.25 -7.95 -8.53
CA LYS A 245 -2.79 -6.60 -8.26
C LYS A 245 -3.92 -5.73 -7.72
N THR A 246 -3.56 -4.68 -7.02
CA THR A 246 -4.46 -3.76 -6.35
C THR A 246 -4.05 -2.31 -6.60
N ILE A 247 -5.06 -1.47 -6.69
CA ILE A 247 -4.96 -0.02 -6.66
C ILE A 247 -5.94 0.46 -5.60
N GLN A 248 -5.49 1.31 -4.68
CA GLN A 248 -6.32 1.90 -3.63
C GLN A 248 -6.14 3.41 -3.59
N ALA A 249 -7.26 4.11 -3.38
CA ALA A 249 -7.32 5.56 -3.36
C ALA A 249 -8.03 6.03 -2.10
N ARG A 250 -7.40 6.96 -1.40
CA ARG A 250 -8.06 7.78 -0.40
C ARG A 250 -8.37 9.14 -1.00
N GLY A 251 -9.56 9.64 -0.71
CA GLY A 251 -10.08 10.91 -1.24
C GLY A 251 -10.84 11.66 -0.17
N ILE A 252 -11.26 12.88 -0.51
CA ILE A 252 -12.05 13.73 0.39
C ILE A 252 -13.53 13.55 0.09
N LEU A 253 -14.31 13.15 1.09
CA LEU A 253 -15.77 13.10 1.03
C LEU A 253 -16.36 14.21 1.90
N LYS A 254 -17.51 14.73 1.49
CA LYS A 254 -18.32 15.66 2.29
C LYS A 254 -19.30 14.86 3.15
N GLY A 255 -19.34 15.19 4.43
CA GLY A 255 -20.09 14.47 5.46
C GLY A 255 -19.31 13.29 6.01
N ARG A 256 -19.54 12.98 7.28
CA ARG A 256 -18.95 11.82 7.95
C ARG A 256 -19.38 10.52 7.26
N PRO A 257 -18.45 9.62 6.90
CA PRO A 257 -18.78 8.26 6.48
C PRO A 257 -19.75 7.57 7.44
N SER A 258 -20.81 7.00 6.88
CA SER A 258 -21.90 6.34 7.62
C SER A 258 -21.45 5.03 8.26
N ASN A 259 -20.44 4.37 7.69
CA ASN A 259 -19.87 3.17 8.27
C ASN A 259 -18.69 3.49 9.20
N PRO A 260 -18.76 3.13 10.50
CA PRO A 260 -17.64 3.31 11.42
C PRO A 260 -16.42 2.45 11.09
N PHE A 261 -16.56 1.40 10.27
CA PHE A 261 -15.45 0.53 9.87
C PHE A 261 -14.72 0.98 8.59
N ILE A 262 -15.02 2.16 8.04
CA ILE A 262 -14.14 2.78 7.03
C ILE A 262 -13.24 3.79 7.74
N ASP A 263 -11.95 3.72 7.42
CA ASP A 263 -10.98 4.72 7.82
C ASP A 263 -11.46 6.12 7.47
N GLN A 264 -11.55 6.98 8.48
CA GLN A 264 -12.03 8.35 8.32
C GLN A 264 -11.21 9.32 9.17
N VAL A 265 -10.75 10.40 8.55
CA VAL A 265 -10.11 11.51 9.26
C VAL A 265 -10.92 12.78 9.02
N PRO A 266 -11.45 13.41 10.08
CA PRO A 266 -12.15 14.68 9.93
C PRO A 266 -11.18 15.76 9.44
N LEU A 267 -11.65 16.56 8.50
CA LEU A 267 -11.02 17.78 8.01
C LEU A 267 -11.91 18.99 8.34
N GLU A 268 -11.44 20.19 8.00
CA GLU A 268 -12.24 21.41 8.09
C GLU A 268 -13.48 21.35 7.18
N GLY A 269 -14.59 21.92 7.64
CA GLY A 269 -15.77 22.17 6.81
C GLY A 269 -16.57 20.92 6.41
N ASP A 270 -16.91 20.05 7.37
CA ASP A 270 -17.69 18.81 7.15
C ASP A 270 -17.08 17.91 6.05
N ASN A 271 -15.74 17.86 5.99
CA ASN A 271 -15.01 17.02 5.04
C ASN A 271 -14.27 15.91 5.78
N TYR A 272 -14.08 14.77 5.13
CA TYR A 272 -13.41 13.61 5.68
C TYR A 272 -12.50 12.98 4.64
N ILE A 273 -11.27 12.61 5.03
CA ILE A 273 -10.43 11.72 4.22
C ILE A 273 -10.86 10.28 4.48
N THR A 274 -11.15 9.53 3.42
CA THR A 274 -11.54 8.12 3.53
C THR A 274 -11.15 7.31 2.30
N GLU A 275 -11.21 5.99 2.38
CA GLU A 275 -11.05 5.13 1.20
C GLU A 275 -12.23 5.35 0.26
N THR A 276 -11.95 5.90 -0.91
CA THR A 276 -12.96 6.27 -1.90
C THR A 276 -13.06 5.25 -3.03
N LEU A 277 -12.02 4.44 -3.20
CA LEU A 277 -11.93 3.50 -4.31
C LEU A 277 -10.88 2.42 -4.04
N ALA A 278 -11.23 1.18 -4.40
CA ALA A 278 -10.28 0.09 -4.58
C ALA A 278 -10.56 -0.66 -5.89
N LEU A 279 -9.50 -0.98 -6.64
CA LEU A 279 -9.57 -1.85 -7.81
C LEU A 279 -8.65 -3.03 -7.62
N ARG A 280 -9.21 -4.23 -7.77
CA ARG A 280 -8.47 -5.48 -7.83
C ARG A 280 -8.43 -5.98 -9.27
N VAL A 281 -7.23 -6.27 -9.75
CA VAL A 281 -6.95 -6.83 -11.07
C VAL A 281 -6.55 -8.29 -10.88
N ASP A 282 -7.36 -9.21 -11.39
CA ASP A 282 -7.05 -10.64 -11.41
C ASP A 282 -6.69 -11.07 -12.83
N PHE A 283 -5.37 -11.22 -13.08
CA PHE A 283 -4.88 -11.65 -14.38
C PHE A 283 -5.28 -13.08 -14.72
N VAL A 284 -5.36 -13.97 -13.73
CA VAL A 284 -5.68 -15.38 -13.97
C VAL A 284 -7.15 -15.53 -14.36
N GLU A 285 -8.03 -14.82 -13.65
CA GLU A 285 -9.46 -14.83 -13.91
C GLU A 285 -9.89 -13.87 -15.03
N GLN A 286 -8.98 -13.01 -15.51
CA GLN A 286 -9.28 -11.94 -16.47
C GLN A 286 -10.39 -11.01 -15.94
N GLU A 287 -10.27 -10.60 -14.68
CA GLU A 287 -11.33 -9.89 -13.97
C GLU A 287 -10.83 -8.59 -13.35
N LEU A 288 -11.71 -7.60 -13.37
CA LEU A 288 -11.59 -6.36 -12.61
C LEU A 288 -12.70 -6.32 -11.56
N LEU A 289 -12.34 -5.99 -10.32
CA LEU A 289 -13.30 -5.73 -9.25
C LEU A 289 -13.10 -4.31 -8.75
N LEU A 290 -14.03 -3.42 -9.08
CA LEU A 290 -14.09 -2.05 -8.56
C LEU A 290 -14.96 -2.04 -7.30
N ALA A 291 -14.43 -1.48 -6.22
CA ALA A 291 -15.13 -1.24 -4.96
C ALA A 291 -15.18 0.26 -4.68
N ILE A 292 -16.37 0.78 -4.35
CA ILE A 292 -16.62 2.21 -4.08
C ILE A 292 -17.59 2.36 -2.89
N PRO A 293 -17.58 3.49 -2.16
CA PRO A 293 -18.54 3.74 -1.09
C PRO A 293 -19.99 3.77 -1.62
N TYR A 294 -20.85 2.90 -1.08
CA TYR A 294 -22.23 2.80 -1.52
C TYR A 294 -23.10 3.93 -0.93
N GLY A 295 -23.25 3.95 0.40
CA GLY A 295 -24.06 4.96 1.09
C GLY A 295 -23.46 6.37 1.03
N ASP A 296 -22.14 6.46 1.21
CA ASP A 296 -21.46 7.75 1.38
C ASP A 296 -21.21 8.48 0.06
N TRP A 297 -21.17 7.75 -1.06
CA TRP A 297 -20.98 8.33 -2.39
C TRP A 297 -22.07 7.93 -3.37
N LEU A 298 -22.26 6.65 -3.67
CA LEU A 298 -23.12 6.22 -4.79
C LEU A 298 -24.61 6.56 -4.60
N LEU A 299 -25.13 6.52 -3.37
CA LEU A 299 -26.54 6.86 -3.06
C LEU A 299 -26.82 8.37 -3.02
N LYS A 300 -25.81 9.23 -3.13
CA LYS A 300 -26.02 10.69 -3.09
C LYS A 300 -26.76 11.14 -4.36
N PRO A 301 -27.67 12.14 -4.28
CA PRO A 301 -28.45 12.59 -5.44
C PRO A 301 -27.60 12.98 -6.66
N GLY A 302 -26.43 13.57 -6.45
CA GLY A 302 -25.50 13.94 -7.54
C GLY A 302 -24.92 12.76 -8.32
N ASN A 303 -25.00 11.54 -7.77
CA ASN A 303 -24.46 10.31 -8.37
C ASN A 303 -25.57 9.35 -8.87
N ALA A 304 -26.83 9.80 -8.90
CA ALA A 304 -27.98 8.97 -9.30
C ALA A 304 -27.81 8.35 -10.70
N TYR A 305 -27.19 9.08 -11.64
CA TYR A 305 -26.86 8.58 -12.97
C TYR A 305 -26.01 7.29 -12.93
N TYR A 306 -24.97 7.26 -12.11
CA TYR A 306 -24.09 6.08 -11.99
C TYR A 306 -24.83 4.91 -11.34
N LEU A 307 -25.61 5.18 -10.30
CA LEU A 307 -26.40 4.17 -9.60
C LEU A 307 -27.41 3.48 -10.53
N GLU A 308 -28.15 4.26 -11.33
CA GLU A 308 -29.12 3.75 -12.29
C GLU A 308 -28.44 2.85 -13.33
N ARG A 309 -27.33 3.31 -13.92
CA ARG A 309 -26.58 2.51 -14.91
C ARG A 309 -26.01 1.24 -14.32
N LEU A 310 -25.45 1.28 -13.11
CA LEU A 310 -24.89 0.11 -12.44
C LEU A 310 -25.99 -0.92 -12.11
N ARG A 311 -27.18 -0.49 -11.68
CA ARG A 311 -28.32 -1.39 -11.40
C ARG A 311 -28.80 -2.17 -12.62
N GLY A 312 -28.56 -1.67 -13.83
CA GLY A 312 -28.85 -2.37 -15.08
C GLY A 312 -27.90 -3.55 -15.38
N HIS A 313 -26.88 -3.79 -14.55
CA HIS A 313 -25.86 -4.81 -14.78
C HIS A 313 -25.85 -5.87 -13.66
N SER A 314 -25.89 -7.15 -14.04
CA SER A 314 -25.88 -8.29 -13.10
C SER A 314 -24.60 -8.40 -12.27
N GLU A 315 -23.49 -7.84 -12.79
CA GLU A 315 -22.18 -7.77 -12.15
C GLU A 315 -22.12 -6.78 -10.98
N PHE A 316 -23.09 -5.87 -10.90
CA PHE A 316 -23.19 -4.92 -9.81
C PHE A 316 -23.80 -5.60 -8.59
N LYS A 317 -23.05 -5.61 -7.50
CA LYS A 317 -23.46 -6.16 -6.21
C LYS A 317 -23.31 -5.07 -5.16
N CYS A 318 -24.40 -4.75 -4.48
CA CYS A 318 -24.34 -4.06 -3.20
C CYS A 318 -24.15 -5.14 -2.13
N GLY A 319 -23.22 -4.96 -1.19
CA GLY A 319 -23.00 -5.95 -0.13
C GLY A 319 -24.29 -6.18 0.66
N ILE A 320 -24.96 -7.32 0.46
CA ILE A 320 -26.11 -7.78 1.26
C ILE A 320 -25.62 -8.71 2.41
N ASN A 321 -24.39 -9.23 2.32
CA ASN A 321 -23.84 -10.27 3.23
C ASN A 321 -22.62 -9.84 4.06
N LEU A 322 -22.31 -8.56 4.10
CA LEU A 322 -21.43 -7.98 5.13
C LEU A 322 -22.31 -6.98 5.86
N THR A 323 -22.31 -6.99 7.18
CA THR A 323 -23.29 -6.35 8.09
C THR A 323 -23.42 -4.83 8.00
N ALA A 324 -22.86 -4.20 6.98
CA ALA A 324 -23.17 -2.84 6.59
C ALA A 324 -23.10 -2.72 5.04
N HIS A 325 -24.02 -1.99 4.43
CA HIS A 325 -24.01 -1.65 3.01
C HIS A 325 -22.92 -0.61 2.70
N VAL A 326 -21.68 -0.93 3.04
CA VAL A 326 -20.54 0.00 3.05
C VAL A 326 -20.03 0.27 1.64
N THR A 327 -19.83 -0.82 0.90
CA THR A 327 -19.18 -0.80 -0.41
C THR A 327 -20.12 -1.39 -1.46
N ALA A 328 -20.12 -0.73 -2.62
CA ALA A 328 -20.69 -1.26 -3.84
C ALA A 328 -19.55 -1.91 -4.63
N HIS A 329 -19.80 -3.11 -5.15
CA HIS A 329 -18.84 -3.86 -5.94
C HIS A 329 -19.34 -3.99 -7.37
N PHE A 330 -18.46 -3.73 -8.33
CA PHE A 330 -18.71 -4.01 -9.73
C PHE A 330 -17.66 -4.97 -10.27
N HIS A 331 -18.09 -6.21 -10.50
CA HIS A 331 -17.24 -7.33 -10.87
C HIS A 331 -17.27 -7.59 -12.36
N LEU A 332 -16.31 -7.07 -13.10
CA LEU A 332 -16.26 -7.18 -14.56
C LEU A 332 -15.30 -8.28 -15.00
N ARG A 333 -15.86 -9.31 -15.65
CA ARG A 333 -15.09 -10.25 -16.47
C ARG A 333 -14.75 -9.62 -17.81
N LEU A 334 -13.45 -9.60 -18.14
CA LEU A 334 -12.93 -9.06 -19.38
C LEU A 334 -13.09 -10.05 -20.54
N GLY A 335 -12.96 -11.35 -20.26
CA GLY A 335 -13.14 -12.46 -21.19
C GLY A 335 -14.40 -13.29 -20.93
N THR A 336 -14.57 -14.33 -21.74
CA THR A 336 -15.58 -15.38 -21.53
C THR A 336 -15.07 -16.50 -20.63
N GLU A 337 -15.94 -17.42 -20.23
CA GLU A 337 -15.55 -18.62 -19.45
C GLU A 337 -14.39 -19.40 -20.06
N LEU A 338 -14.32 -19.47 -21.40
CA LEU A 338 -13.25 -20.20 -22.08
C LEU A 338 -11.87 -19.52 -22.04
N ARG A 339 -11.71 -18.31 -21.47
CA ARG A 339 -10.47 -17.51 -21.29
C ARG A 339 -9.61 -17.22 -22.55
N VAL A 340 -9.69 -18.03 -23.59
CA VAL A 340 -8.95 -17.90 -24.87
C VAL A 340 -9.55 -16.84 -25.79
N HIS A 341 -10.83 -16.49 -25.61
CA HIS A 341 -11.48 -15.49 -26.45
C HIS A 341 -10.94 -14.08 -26.24
N LEU A 342 -10.57 -13.71 -25.01
CA LEU A 342 -10.03 -12.38 -24.76
C LEU A 342 -8.79 -12.07 -25.62
N PRO A 343 -7.73 -12.91 -25.62
CA PRO A 343 -6.56 -12.64 -26.47
C PRO A 343 -6.83 -12.77 -27.98
N LEU A 344 -7.81 -13.58 -28.40
CA LEU A 344 -8.18 -13.77 -29.82
C LEU A 344 -9.02 -12.60 -30.36
N ASP A 345 -10.13 -12.32 -29.69
CA ASP A 345 -11.20 -11.44 -30.18
C ASP A 345 -11.11 -10.03 -29.60
N GLY A 346 -10.30 -9.84 -28.56
CA GLY A 346 -10.26 -8.61 -27.77
C GLY A 346 -11.50 -8.43 -26.89
N PHE A 347 -11.81 -7.18 -26.52
CA PHE A 347 -12.98 -6.88 -25.71
C PHE A 347 -14.25 -6.88 -26.55
N LYS A 348 -15.28 -7.62 -26.11
CA LYS A 348 -16.63 -7.52 -26.68
C LYS A 348 -17.20 -6.12 -26.45
N ALA A 349 -18.06 -5.64 -27.34
CA ALA A 349 -18.70 -4.32 -27.23
C ALA A 349 -19.37 -4.08 -25.86
N GLN A 350 -20.06 -5.10 -25.32
CA GLN A 350 -20.69 -5.02 -23.99
C GLN A 350 -19.67 -4.83 -22.85
N VAL A 351 -18.49 -5.43 -22.96
CA VAL A 351 -17.40 -5.25 -21.98
C VAL A 351 -16.84 -3.84 -22.08
N LEU A 352 -16.64 -3.30 -23.29
CA LEU A 352 -16.18 -1.93 -23.49
C LEU A 352 -17.14 -0.89 -22.89
N ILE A 353 -18.46 -1.06 -23.07
CA ILE A 353 -19.47 -0.18 -22.46
C ILE A 353 -19.37 -0.19 -20.93
N LYS A 354 -19.15 -1.37 -20.32
CA LYS A 354 -18.98 -1.50 -18.87
C LYS A 354 -17.65 -0.91 -18.39
N LEU A 355 -16.56 -1.11 -19.13
CA LEU A 355 -15.26 -0.49 -18.86
C LEU A 355 -15.34 1.04 -18.90
N GLN A 356 -16.06 1.60 -19.88
CA GLN A 356 -16.29 3.04 -19.96
C GLN A 356 -17.05 3.57 -18.74
N LEU A 357 -18.13 2.89 -18.34
CA LEU A 357 -18.87 3.25 -17.12
C LEU A 357 -17.97 3.20 -15.86
N MET A 358 -17.13 2.15 -15.75
CA MET A 358 -16.17 2.03 -14.65
C MET A 358 -15.14 3.14 -14.65
N ASP A 359 -14.60 3.49 -15.83
CA ASP A 359 -13.60 4.54 -15.99
C ASP A 359 -14.18 5.94 -15.74
N ASP A 360 -15.45 6.17 -16.07
CA ASP A 360 -16.16 7.40 -15.71
C ASP A 360 -16.31 7.54 -14.19
N ILE A 361 -16.74 6.47 -13.49
CA ILE A 361 -16.84 6.44 -12.02
C ILE A 361 -15.45 6.65 -11.38
N TRP A 362 -14.45 5.94 -11.89
CA TRP A 362 -13.04 6.06 -11.51
C TRP A 362 -12.56 7.51 -11.59
N THR A 363 -12.86 8.18 -12.70
CA THR A 363 -12.50 9.58 -12.93
C THR A 363 -13.18 10.53 -11.95
N VAL A 364 -14.50 10.37 -11.71
CA VAL A 364 -15.23 11.22 -10.76
C VAL A 364 -14.73 11.05 -9.32
N LEU A 365 -14.19 9.88 -8.99
CA LEU A 365 -13.54 9.61 -7.70
C LEU A 365 -12.10 10.14 -7.62
N GLY A 366 -11.68 10.98 -8.57
CA GLY A 366 -10.40 11.70 -8.53
C GLY A 366 -9.21 10.89 -9.03
N MET A 367 -9.46 9.87 -9.85
CA MET A 367 -8.42 9.09 -10.51
C MET A 367 -8.20 9.56 -11.96
N PRO A 368 -7.02 9.30 -12.58
CA PRO A 368 -6.77 9.71 -13.96
C PRO A 368 -7.73 9.05 -14.95
N LYS A 369 -8.28 9.85 -15.87
CA LYS A 369 -9.18 9.38 -16.93
C LYS A 369 -8.47 8.42 -17.88
N GLY A 370 -9.14 7.32 -18.23
CA GLY A 370 -8.62 6.28 -19.13
C GLY A 370 -7.73 5.24 -18.45
N GLU A 371 -7.38 5.43 -17.17
CA GLU A 371 -6.45 4.55 -16.46
C GLU A 371 -7.04 3.18 -16.15
N LEU A 372 -8.35 3.09 -15.87
CA LEU A 372 -9.01 1.81 -15.66
C LEU A 372 -9.10 1.03 -16.98
N LEU A 373 -9.42 1.74 -18.07
CA LEU A 373 -9.41 1.16 -19.41
C LEU A 373 -8.00 0.67 -19.79
N ARG A 374 -6.96 1.47 -19.54
CA ARG A 374 -5.56 1.10 -19.76
C ARG A 374 -5.19 -0.15 -18.96
N THR A 375 -5.59 -0.22 -17.69
CA THR A 375 -5.42 -1.40 -16.84
C THR A 375 -6.03 -2.66 -17.46
N ALA A 376 -7.25 -2.56 -18.02
CA ALA A 376 -7.87 -3.67 -18.73
C ALA A 376 -7.04 -4.10 -19.97
N TYR A 377 -6.57 -3.15 -20.77
CA TYR A 377 -5.72 -3.44 -21.94
C TYR A 377 -4.40 -4.12 -21.56
N VAL A 378 -3.84 -3.81 -20.39
CA VAL A 378 -2.64 -4.51 -19.89
C VAL A 378 -2.93 -5.97 -19.59
N VAL A 379 -4.10 -6.30 -19.03
CA VAL A 379 -4.54 -7.70 -18.86
C VAL A 379 -4.65 -8.40 -20.22
N LEU A 380 -5.28 -7.74 -21.20
CA LEU A 380 -5.36 -8.26 -22.57
C LEU A 380 -3.98 -8.51 -23.20
N ASP A 381 -3.04 -7.57 -23.06
CA ASP A 381 -1.66 -7.69 -23.57
C ASP A 381 -0.91 -8.87 -22.95
N VAL A 382 -1.03 -9.06 -21.62
CA VAL A 382 -0.44 -10.23 -20.94
C VAL A 382 -0.95 -11.53 -21.54
N TRP A 383 -2.26 -11.64 -21.76
CA TRP A 383 -2.87 -12.84 -22.33
C TRP A 383 -2.51 -13.05 -23.80
N LYS A 384 -2.46 -11.98 -24.61
CA LYS A 384 -2.04 -12.06 -26.01
C LYS A 384 -0.63 -12.61 -26.13
N LYS A 385 0.32 -12.07 -25.35
CA LYS A 385 1.70 -12.55 -25.31
C LYS A 385 1.81 -14.00 -24.86
N ARG A 386 0.85 -14.48 -24.06
CA ARG A 386 0.88 -15.85 -23.55
C ARG A 386 0.34 -16.89 -24.53
N ILE A 387 -0.75 -16.57 -25.22
CA ILE A 387 -1.36 -17.46 -26.22
C ILE A 387 -0.62 -17.41 -27.55
N PHE A 388 -0.13 -16.23 -27.93
CA PHE A 388 0.66 -16.01 -29.14
C PHE A 388 2.07 -15.56 -28.73
N PRO A 389 2.90 -16.46 -28.20
CA PRO A 389 4.30 -16.11 -27.96
C PRO A 389 4.88 -15.67 -29.30
N GLN A 390 5.39 -14.44 -29.36
CA GLN A 390 6.11 -13.99 -30.55
C GLN A 390 7.22 -15.02 -30.80
N GLU A 391 7.31 -15.53 -32.03
CA GLU A 391 8.44 -16.37 -32.41
C GLU A 391 9.72 -15.64 -32.02
N PRO A 392 10.69 -16.32 -31.38
CA PRO A 392 11.96 -15.68 -31.07
C PRO A 392 12.49 -15.09 -32.37
N GLN A 393 12.64 -13.76 -32.41
CA GLN A 393 13.31 -13.11 -33.51
C GLN A 393 14.68 -13.76 -33.60
N VAL A 394 14.86 -14.65 -34.58
CA VAL A 394 16.14 -15.26 -34.86
C VAL A 394 17.03 -14.08 -35.19
N ALA A 395 17.94 -13.76 -34.27
CA ALA A 395 18.95 -12.74 -34.52
C ALA A 395 19.71 -13.22 -35.75
N ILE A 396 19.44 -12.61 -36.90
CA ILE A 396 20.25 -12.78 -38.09
C ILE A 396 21.59 -12.16 -37.69
N ALA A 397 22.53 -13.02 -37.29
CA ALA A 397 23.89 -12.62 -37.00
C ALA A 397 24.44 -11.91 -38.24
N ALA A 398 24.78 -10.64 -38.09
CA ALA A 398 25.38 -9.80 -39.12
C ALA A 398 26.89 -10.04 -39.21
#